data_AF-A0A2V7E406-F1
#
_entry.id   AF-A0A2V7E406-F1
#
_cell.length_a   1.000
_cell.length_b   1.000
_cell.length_c   1.000
_cell.angle_alpha   90.00
_cell.angle_beta   90.00
_cell.angle_gamma   90.00
#
_symmetry.space_group_name_H-M   'P 1'
#
loop_
_entity.id
_entity.type
_entity.pdbx_description
1 polymer ?
#
loop_
_entity_poly.entity_id
_entity_poly.type
_entity_poly.pdbx_seq_one_letter_code
_entity_poly.pdbx_strand_id
1 'polypeptide(L)'
;MAVLSGHGEVHVVGSYALGLMTWRDLDVHVVREDTSVEDFFALGGSIASLLKPHRMHFRDEARVATEGLPRGLYWGVYLGDERAGAWKIDVWLTDRAGFEPTRKFGERLASRLTDENRKVIVSIKEASWRHPEYRRGFTSSDIYSAVLERGVRDVAGFWSDLKMTKGITPSE
;
A
#
# COMPACT_ATOMS: atom_id res chain seq x y z
N MET A 1 -10.43 -14.74 3.86
CA MET A 1 -11.16 -14.51 2.59
C MET A 1 -12.68 -14.50 2.76
N ALA A 2 -13.29 -15.38 3.59
CA ALA A 2 -14.75 -15.46 3.73
C ALA A 2 -15.47 -14.15 4.13
N VAL A 3 -14.85 -13.29 4.96
CA VAL A 3 -15.44 -12.00 5.37
C VAL A 3 -15.51 -10.99 4.21
N LEU A 4 -14.63 -11.09 3.21
CA LEU A 4 -14.57 -10.12 2.11
C LEU A 4 -15.33 -10.60 0.86
N SER A 5 -15.43 -11.91 0.65
CA SER A 5 -16.04 -12.49 -0.56
C SER A 5 -17.53 -12.18 -0.72
N GLY A 6 -18.23 -11.80 0.36
CA GLY A 6 -19.62 -11.34 0.30
C GLY A 6 -19.79 -9.88 -0.10
N HIS A 7 -18.69 -9.11 -0.21
CA HIS A 7 -18.72 -7.66 -0.41
C HIS A 7 -18.17 -7.21 -1.78
N GLY A 8 -17.72 -8.14 -2.64
CA GLY A 8 -17.24 -7.84 -3.99
C GLY A 8 -16.14 -8.79 -4.47
N GLU A 9 -15.59 -8.49 -5.65
CA GLU A 9 -14.40 -9.15 -6.20
C GLU A 9 -13.16 -8.70 -5.40
N VAL A 10 -12.43 -9.65 -4.81
CA VAL A 10 -11.33 -9.34 -3.87
C VAL A 10 -9.97 -9.51 -4.55
N HIS A 11 -9.15 -8.46 -4.53
CA HIS A 11 -7.79 -8.44 -5.04
C HIS A 11 -6.81 -8.13 -3.92
N VAL A 12 -5.81 -8.99 -3.73
CA VAL A 12 -4.64 -8.64 -2.92
C VAL A 12 -3.67 -7.91 -3.84
N VAL A 13 -3.23 -6.72 -3.43
CA VAL A 13 -2.40 -5.82 -4.24
C VAL A 13 -1.14 -5.40 -3.47
N GLY A 14 -0.47 -4.36 -3.97
CA GLY A 14 0.63 -3.73 -3.26
C GLY A 14 1.85 -4.64 -3.12
N SER A 15 2.64 -4.37 -2.08
CA SER A 15 3.96 -4.98 -1.95
C SER A 15 3.93 -6.48 -1.67
N TYR A 16 2.88 -6.98 -1.01
CA TYR A 16 2.69 -8.41 -0.80
C TYR A 16 2.48 -9.15 -2.12
N ALA A 17 1.50 -8.71 -2.93
CA ALA A 17 1.20 -9.34 -4.22
C ALA A 17 2.39 -9.29 -5.19
N LEU A 18 3.18 -8.22 -5.10
CA LEU A 18 4.38 -8.06 -5.92
C LEU A 18 5.59 -8.83 -5.40
N GLY A 19 5.59 -9.42 -4.20
CA GLY A 19 6.76 -10.07 -3.60
C GLY A 19 7.86 -9.09 -3.14
N LEU A 20 7.45 -7.90 -2.69
CA LEU A 20 8.30 -6.77 -2.28
C LEU A 20 8.01 -6.32 -0.84
N MET A 21 7.35 -7.16 -0.04
CA MET A 21 6.95 -6.84 1.33
C MET A 21 8.14 -6.98 2.29
N THR A 22 8.41 -5.95 3.10
CA THR A 22 9.53 -5.92 4.07
C THR A 22 9.09 -5.71 5.51
N TRP A 23 7.80 -5.49 5.73
CA TRP A 23 7.15 -5.40 7.03
C TRP A 23 5.67 -5.75 6.83
N ARG A 24 4.93 -5.98 7.92
CA ARG A 24 3.59 -6.59 7.90
C ARG A 24 2.50 -5.62 7.41
N ASP A 25 2.49 -5.37 6.10
CA ASP A 25 1.61 -4.45 5.37
C ASP A 25 0.84 -5.23 4.30
N LEU A 26 -0.49 -5.31 4.44
CA LEU A 26 -1.35 -6.02 3.50
C LEU A 26 -2.35 -5.06 2.86
N ASP A 27 -2.26 -4.90 1.54
CA ASP A 27 -3.22 -4.12 0.76
C ASP A 27 -4.25 -5.03 0.11
N VAL A 28 -5.53 -4.78 0.39
CA VAL A 28 -6.66 -5.49 -0.20
C VAL A 28 -7.59 -4.48 -0.86
N HIS A 29 -7.98 -4.78 -2.10
CA HIS A 29 -8.93 -3.99 -2.86
C HIS A 29 -10.16 -4.84 -3.17
N VAL A 30 -11.33 -4.36 -2.77
CA VAL A 30 -12.63 -4.97 -3.05
C VAL A 30 -13.30 -4.17 -4.17
N VAL A 31 -13.76 -4.85 -5.21
CA VAL A 31 -14.39 -4.23 -6.38
C VAL A 31 -15.86 -4.61 -6.43
N ARG A 32 -16.73 -3.59 -6.44
CA ARG A 32 -18.19 -3.74 -6.46
C ARG A 32 -18.82 -2.47 -7.03
N GLU A 33 -19.77 -2.62 -7.96
CA GLU A 33 -20.40 -1.48 -8.64
C GLU A 33 -21.32 -0.68 -7.72
N ASP A 34 -22.05 -1.34 -6.84
CA ASP A 34 -22.94 -0.72 -5.87
C ASP A 34 -22.22 -0.46 -4.55
N THR A 35 -21.71 0.75 -4.35
CA THR A 35 -21.03 1.10 -3.09
C THR A 35 -22.02 1.75 -2.11
N SER A 36 -22.28 1.10 -0.98
CA SER A 36 -23.00 1.67 0.16
C SER A 36 -22.05 1.89 1.35
N VAL A 37 -22.09 3.08 1.94
CA VAL A 37 -21.34 3.37 3.17
C VAL A 37 -21.80 2.47 4.31
N GLU A 38 -23.11 2.21 4.42
CA GLU A 38 -23.67 1.33 5.45
C GLU A 38 -23.10 -0.09 5.35
N ASP A 39 -23.11 -0.68 4.15
CA ASP A 39 -22.54 -2.01 3.90
C ASP A 39 -21.03 -2.05 4.21
N PHE A 40 -20.32 -0.97 3.89
CA PHE A 40 -18.88 -0.89 4.14
C PHE A 40 -18.55 -0.74 5.63
N PHE A 41 -19.43 -0.11 6.41
CA PHE A 41 -19.35 -0.11 7.88
C PHE A 41 -19.70 -1.49 8.47
N ALA A 42 -20.67 -2.21 7.90
CA ALA A 42 -20.96 -3.59 8.31
C ALA A 42 -19.75 -4.52 8.05
N LEU A 43 -19.06 -4.35 6.92
CA LEU A 43 -17.77 -5.00 6.65
C LEU A 43 -16.73 -4.60 7.71
N GLY A 44 -16.62 -3.30 8.01
CA GLY A 44 -15.74 -2.80 9.06
C GLY A 44 -15.99 -3.45 10.42
N GLY A 45 -17.26 -3.61 10.82
CA GLY A 45 -17.65 -4.32 12.04
C GLY A 45 -17.28 -5.80 12.04
N SER A 46 -17.40 -6.47 10.89
CA SER A 46 -16.97 -7.86 10.71
C SER A 46 -15.46 -8.01 10.82
N ILE A 47 -14.69 -7.10 10.22
CA ILE A 47 -13.24 -7.03 10.34
C ILE A 47 -12.83 -6.79 11.80
N ALA A 48 -13.48 -5.83 12.47
CA ALA A 48 -13.20 -5.50 13.86
C ALA A 48 -13.44 -6.70 14.79
N SER A 49 -14.54 -7.42 14.58
CA SER A 49 -14.89 -8.61 15.37
C SER A 49 -13.90 -9.75 15.17
N LEU A 50 -13.45 -9.96 13.94
CA LEU A 50 -12.52 -11.03 13.59
C LEU A 50 -11.08 -10.75 14.05
N LEU A 51 -10.55 -9.58 13.70
CA LEU A 51 -9.13 -9.26 13.87
C LEU A 51 -8.83 -8.54 15.19
N LYS A 52 -9.86 -7.98 15.85
CA LYS A 52 -9.74 -7.21 17.10
C LYS A 52 -8.63 -6.14 17.02
N PRO A 53 -8.65 -5.26 15.99
CA PRO A 53 -7.68 -4.18 15.87
C PRO A 53 -7.77 -3.24 17.08
N HIS A 54 -6.65 -2.63 17.47
CA HIS A 54 -6.69 -1.57 18.48
C HIS A 54 -7.19 -0.24 17.89
N ARG A 55 -7.10 -0.09 16.56
CA ARG A 55 -7.51 1.13 15.85
C ARG A 55 -7.93 0.82 14.42
N MET A 56 -8.96 1.52 13.94
CA MET A 56 -9.37 1.53 12.54
C MET A 56 -9.61 2.96 12.07
N HIS A 57 -9.23 3.29 10.84
CA HIS A 57 -9.43 4.61 10.23
C HIS A 57 -10.34 4.49 9.00
N PHE A 58 -11.45 5.21 9.01
CA PHE A 58 -12.33 5.35 7.85
C PHE A 58 -11.91 6.53 6.98
N ARG A 59 -12.02 6.39 5.66
CA ARG A 59 -12.03 7.52 4.72
C ARG A 59 -13.10 7.32 3.65
N ASP A 60 -13.81 8.40 3.33
CA ASP A 60 -14.72 8.50 2.19
C ASP A 60 -14.06 9.34 1.09
N GLU A 61 -13.25 8.70 0.26
CA GLU A 61 -12.58 9.34 -0.88
C GLU A 61 -13.48 9.45 -2.11
N ALA A 62 -14.68 8.87 -2.08
CA ALA A 62 -15.70 9.17 -3.08
C ALA A 62 -16.18 10.64 -2.92
N ARG A 63 -16.20 11.15 -1.68
CA ARG A 63 -16.54 12.56 -1.38
C ARG A 63 -15.33 13.49 -1.35
N VAL A 64 -14.27 13.12 -0.65
CA VAL A 64 -13.09 13.99 -0.47
C VAL A 64 -12.26 14.07 -1.76
N ALA A 65 -12.14 12.96 -2.49
CA ALA A 65 -11.40 12.86 -3.74
C ALA A 65 -9.97 13.41 -3.64
N THR A 66 -9.23 12.99 -2.60
CA THR A 66 -7.82 13.39 -2.42
C THR A 66 -7.01 13.02 -3.65
N GLU A 67 -6.21 13.97 -4.15
CA GLU A 67 -5.34 13.73 -5.29
C GLU A 67 -4.40 12.53 -5.04
N GLY A 68 -4.32 11.64 -6.03
CA GLY A 68 -3.48 10.44 -5.97
C GLY A 68 -4.08 9.24 -5.25
N LEU A 69 -5.29 9.34 -4.67
CA LEU A 69 -6.00 8.20 -4.08
C LEU A 69 -7.15 7.71 -4.97
N PRO A 70 -7.52 6.41 -4.88
CA PRO A 70 -8.73 5.91 -5.51
C PRO A 70 -9.98 6.64 -4.99
N ARG A 71 -10.94 6.89 -5.89
CA ARG A 71 -12.28 7.32 -5.46
C ARG A 71 -13.02 6.11 -4.92
N GLY A 72 -13.33 6.11 -3.63
CA GLY A 72 -14.02 5.00 -2.97
C GLY A 72 -13.97 5.11 -1.46
N LEU A 73 -14.24 3.99 -0.80
CA LEU A 73 -14.24 3.90 0.65
C LEU A 73 -13.01 3.14 1.13
N TYR A 74 -12.46 3.54 2.26
CA TYR A 74 -11.22 2.96 2.79
C TYR A 74 -11.30 2.68 4.28
N TRP A 75 -10.77 1.53 4.67
CA TRP A 75 -10.43 1.16 6.04
C TRP A 75 -8.93 0.93 6.17
N GLY A 76 -8.29 1.69 7.06
CA GLY A 76 -6.96 1.36 7.58
C GLY A 76 -7.10 0.62 8.91
N VAL A 77 -6.63 -0.63 8.99
CA VAL A 77 -6.82 -1.53 10.13
C VAL A 77 -5.47 -1.78 10.81
N TYR A 78 -5.38 -1.45 12.11
CA TYR A 78 -4.13 -1.49 12.86
C TYR A 78 -4.21 -2.52 13.99
N LEU A 79 -3.35 -3.56 13.94
CA LEU A 79 -3.33 -4.65 14.94
C LEU A 79 -2.30 -4.45 16.06
N GLY A 80 -1.49 -3.38 15.98
CA GLY A 80 -0.53 -3.00 17.03
C GLY A 80 0.39 -1.89 16.55
N ASP A 81 1.59 -1.82 17.10
CA ASP A 81 2.68 -1.00 16.55
C ASP A 81 3.36 -1.71 15.38
N GLU A 82 3.20 -1.15 14.18
CA GLU A 82 3.83 -1.62 12.94
C GLU A 82 5.36 -1.72 13.06
N ARG A 83 5.98 -0.80 13.82
CA ARG A 83 7.44 -0.76 14.02
C ARG A 83 7.93 -1.87 14.93
N ALA A 84 7.08 -2.31 15.87
CA ALA A 84 7.26 -3.52 16.67
C ALA A 84 6.83 -4.81 15.94
N GLY A 85 6.41 -4.69 14.67
CA GLY A 85 6.04 -5.82 13.84
C GLY A 85 4.56 -6.23 13.97
N ALA A 86 3.65 -5.33 14.33
CA ALA A 86 2.23 -5.60 14.17
C ALA A 86 1.79 -5.45 12.71
N TRP A 87 0.64 -6.05 12.38
CA TRP A 87 0.04 -5.91 11.06
C TRP A 87 -0.69 -4.57 10.90
N LYS A 88 -0.50 -3.97 9.71
CA LYS A 88 -1.42 -3.01 9.12
C LYS A 88 -2.11 -3.66 7.92
N ILE A 89 -3.41 -3.48 7.81
CA ILE A 89 -4.19 -3.97 6.67
C ILE A 89 -4.98 -2.80 6.10
N ASP A 90 -4.78 -2.52 4.83
CA ASP A 90 -5.50 -1.51 4.07
C ASP A 90 -6.59 -2.20 3.25
N VAL A 91 -7.84 -1.76 3.40
CA VAL A 91 -8.99 -2.30 2.66
C VAL A 91 -9.66 -1.17 1.90
N TRP A 92 -9.57 -1.22 0.58
CA TRP A 92 -10.27 -0.32 -0.33
C TRP A 92 -11.55 -0.96 -0.87
N LEU A 93 -12.59 -0.15 -1.08
CA LEU A 93 -13.77 -0.50 -1.85
C LEU A 93 -13.98 0.55 -2.95
N THR A 94 -14.00 0.11 -4.20
CA THR A 94 -14.31 0.97 -5.37
C THR A 94 -15.18 0.22 -6.37
N ASP A 95 -15.73 0.96 -7.33
CA ASP A 95 -16.20 0.36 -8.58
C ASP A 95 -15.02 -0.13 -9.44
N ARG A 96 -15.33 -0.75 -10.59
CA ARG A 96 -14.30 -1.26 -11.50
C ARG A 96 -13.44 -0.13 -12.08
N ALA A 97 -14.02 1.02 -12.37
CA ALA A 97 -13.30 2.18 -12.92
C ALA A 97 -12.26 2.72 -11.93
N GLY A 98 -12.60 2.78 -10.64
CA GLY A 98 -11.71 3.21 -9.55
C GLY A 98 -10.59 2.22 -9.24
N PHE A 99 -10.79 0.93 -9.50
CA PHE A 99 -9.75 -0.10 -9.31
C PHE A 99 -8.75 -0.16 -10.48
N GLU A 100 -9.20 0.15 -11.69
CA GLU A 100 -8.42 -0.03 -12.91
C GLU A 100 -7.02 0.63 -12.89
N PRO A 101 -6.83 1.86 -12.33
CA PRO A 101 -5.49 2.43 -12.17
C PRO A 101 -4.58 1.60 -11.26
N THR A 102 -5.10 1.09 -10.14
CA THR A 102 -4.36 0.22 -9.20
C THR A 102 -3.96 -1.08 -9.88
N ARG A 103 -4.88 -1.71 -10.62
CA ARG A 103 -4.62 -2.93 -11.41
C ARG A 103 -3.50 -2.71 -12.42
N LYS A 104 -3.62 -1.68 -13.27
CA LYS A 104 -2.62 -1.34 -14.29
C LYS A 104 -1.26 -0.99 -13.68
N PHE A 105 -1.23 -0.30 -12.55
CA PHE A 105 0.00 0.01 -11.83
C PHE A 105 0.70 -1.27 -11.36
N GLY A 106 -0.06 -2.18 -10.73
CA GLY A 106 0.46 -3.48 -10.28
C GLY A 106 1.02 -4.31 -11.43
N GLU A 107 0.29 -4.44 -12.54
CA GLU A 107 0.72 -5.19 -13.74
C GLU A 107 1.96 -4.58 -14.40
N ARG A 108 2.02 -3.25 -14.49
CA ARG A 108 3.19 -2.54 -15.03
C ARG A 108 4.43 -2.76 -14.16
N LEU A 109 4.27 -2.77 -12.84
CA LEU A 109 5.40 -3.09 -11.96
C LEU A 109 5.80 -4.55 -12.11
N ALA A 110 4.84 -5.47 -12.00
CA ALA A 110 5.09 -6.91 -12.07
C ALA A 110 5.86 -7.31 -13.34
N SER A 111 5.47 -6.76 -14.50
CA SER A 111 6.13 -7.03 -15.79
C SER A 111 7.58 -6.54 -15.89
N ARG A 112 8.01 -5.62 -15.00
CA ARG A 112 9.37 -5.06 -14.97
C ARG A 112 10.24 -5.66 -13.86
N LEU A 113 9.67 -6.48 -12.98
CA LEU A 113 10.42 -7.08 -11.88
C LEU A 113 11.25 -8.26 -12.38
N THR A 114 12.51 -8.27 -11.98
CA THR A 114 13.44 -9.39 -12.11
C THR A 114 13.91 -9.79 -10.73
N ASP A 115 14.50 -10.99 -10.58
CA ASP A 115 15.06 -11.40 -9.29
C ASP A 115 16.17 -10.46 -8.80
N GLU A 116 16.91 -9.86 -9.72
CA GLU A 116 17.97 -8.90 -9.41
C GLU A 116 17.38 -7.58 -8.86
N ASN A 117 16.48 -6.94 -9.60
CA ASN A 117 15.93 -5.66 -9.15
C ASN A 117 15.00 -5.80 -7.94
N ARG A 118 14.35 -6.96 -7.77
CA ARG A 118 13.58 -7.31 -6.58
C ARG A 118 14.44 -7.29 -5.33
N LYS A 119 15.64 -7.89 -5.37
CA LYS A 119 16.58 -7.88 -4.24
C LYS A 119 16.98 -6.46 -3.88
N VAL A 120 17.30 -5.62 -4.87
CA VAL A 120 17.64 -4.21 -4.66
C VAL A 120 16.49 -3.46 -3.99
N ILE A 121 15.26 -3.60 -4.52
CA ILE A 121 14.07 -2.94 -3.96
C ILE A 121 13.84 -3.38 -2.51
N VAL A 122 13.93 -4.68 -2.22
CA VAL A 122 13.75 -5.21 -0.87
C VAL A 122 14.82 -4.67 0.08
N SER A 123 16.10 -4.67 -0.31
CA SER A 123 17.18 -4.12 0.52
C SER A 123 17.00 -2.63 0.80
N ILE A 124 16.59 -1.83 -0.20
CA ILE A 124 16.27 -0.40 0.01
C ILE A 124 15.11 -0.27 0.98
N LYS A 125 14.02 -1.01 0.77
CA LYS A 125 12.84 -0.95 1.63
C LYS A 125 13.18 -1.33 3.07
N GLU A 126 13.95 -2.40 3.30
CA GLU A 126 14.41 -2.81 4.63
C GLU A 126 15.20 -1.71 5.35
N ALA A 127 16.07 -1.01 4.62
CA ALA A 127 16.87 0.08 5.16
C ALA A 127 16.07 1.38 5.40
N SER A 128 15.02 1.63 4.62
CA SER A 128 14.35 2.93 4.58
C SER A 128 12.97 2.97 5.24
N TRP A 129 12.27 1.84 5.42
CA TRP A 129 10.86 1.87 5.85
C TRP A 129 10.64 2.44 7.26
N ARG A 130 11.68 2.38 8.11
CA ARG A 130 11.67 2.98 9.46
C ARG A 130 12.02 4.48 9.46
N HIS A 131 12.45 5.03 8.34
CA HIS A 131 12.77 6.45 8.25
C HIS A 131 11.56 7.32 8.64
N PRO A 132 11.73 8.44 9.38
CA PRO A 132 10.61 9.31 9.78
C PRO A 132 9.80 9.86 8.60
N GLU A 133 10.48 10.15 7.49
CA GLU A 133 9.86 10.62 6.24
C GLU A 133 9.20 9.51 5.39
N TYR A 134 9.36 8.23 5.75
CA TYR A 134 8.68 7.15 5.03
C TYR A 134 7.17 7.26 5.22
N ARG A 135 6.43 7.23 4.10
CA ARG A 135 5.00 7.55 3.97
C ARG A 135 4.61 9.01 4.28
N ARG A 136 5.58 9.93 4.41
CA ARG A 136 5.35 11.37 4.57
C ARG A 136 5.99 12.17 3.44
N GLY A 137 7.32 12.10 3.32
CA GLY A 137 8.09 12.70 2.24
C GLY A 137 8.34 11.74 1.07
N PHE A 138 8.40 10.43 1.32
CA PHE A 138 8.59 9.42 0.27
C PHE A 138 7.86 8.11 0.56
N THR A 139 7.63 7.30 -0.46
CA THR A 139 6.82 6.07 -0.41
C THR A 139 7.54 4.91 -1.11
N SER A 140 6.95 3.71 -1.07
CA SER A 140 7.43 2.58 -1.88
C SER A 140 7.45 2.90 -3.38
N SER A 141 6.55 3.74 -3.89
CA SER A 141 6.55 4.13 -5.31
C SER A 141 7.82 4.88 -5.69
N ASP A 142 8.37 5.72 -4.80
CA ASP A 142 9.63 6.41 -5.04
C ASP A 142 10.81 5.42 -5.14
N ILE A 143 10.80 4.38 -4.31
CA ILE A 143 11.80 3.29 -4.36
C ILE A 143 11.69 2.53 -5.69
N TYR A 144 10.47 2.19 -6.12
CA TYR A 144 10.26 1.48 -7.38
C TYR A 144 10.73 2.30 -8.57
N SER A 145 10.40 3.59 -8.63
CA SER A 145 10.89 4.49 -9.68
C SER A 145 12.42 4.65 -9.64
N ALA A 146 13.03 4.76 -8.45
CA ALA A 146 14.48 4.87 -8.31
C ALA A 146 15.19 3.68 -8.97
N VAL A 147 14.73 2.46 -8.68
CA VAL A 147 15.34 1.23 -9.21
C VAL A 147 14.97 0.99 -10.66
N LEU A 148 13.68 1.01 -10.99
CA LEU A 148 13.20 0.56 -12.30
C LEU A 148 13.36 1.61 -13.40
N GLU A 149 13.33 2.90 -13.06
CA GLU A 149 13.34 4.01 -14.03
C GLU A 149 14.66 4.76 -14.01
N ARG A 150 15.27 4.95 -12.84
CA ARG A 150 16.53 5.70 -12.67
C ARG A 150 17.76 4.82 -12.49
N GLY A 151 17.59 3.50 -12.44
CA GLY A 151 18.70 2.54 -12.42
C GLY A 151 19.48 2.49 -11.11
N VAL A 152 18.89 2.92 -9.99
CA VAL A 152 19.47 2.76 -8.66
C VAL A 152 19.68 1.27 -8.34
N ARG A 153 20.86 0.90 -7.85
CA ARG A 153 21.26 -0.51 -7.64
C ARG A 153 21.50 -0.90 -6.18
N ASP A 154 21.47 0.05 -5.26
CA ASP A 154 21.74 -0.20 -3.84
C ASP A 154 21.15 0.90 -2.93
N VAL A 155 21.28 0.71 -1.62
CA VAL A 155 20.77 1.62 -0.58
C VAL A 155 21.43 3.00 -0.65
N ALA A 156 22.74 3.06 -0.89
CA ALA A 156 23.48 4.32 -0.95
C ALA A 156 23.04 5.17 -2.14
N GLY A 157 22.89 4.55 -3.31
CA GLY A 157 22.35 5.16 -4.51
C GLY A 157 20.92 5.64 -4.34
N PHE A 158 20.09 4.91 -3.60
CA PHE A 158 18.74 5.36 -3.27
C PHE A 158 18.75 6.65 -2.44
N TRP A 159 19.60 6.75 -1.42
CA TRP A 159 19.70 7.97 -0.63
C TRP A 159 20.25 9.16 -1.42
N SER A 160 21.22 8.94 -2.32
CA SER A 160 21.67 9.98 -3.26
C SER A 160 20.54 10.45 -4.18
N ASP A 161 19.77 9.51 -4.74
CA ASP A 161 18.62 9.80 -5.60
C ASP A 161 17.52 10.57 -4.85
N LEU A 162 17.21 10.16 -3.62
CA LEU A 162 16.18 10.79 -2.80
C LEU A 162 16.59 12.19 -2.33
N LYS A 163 17.88 12.41 -2.06
CA LYS A 163 18.42 13.74 -1.78
C LYS A 163 18.28 14.66 -3.00
N MET A 164 18.60 14.16 -4.19
CA MET A 164 18.50 14.94 -5.43
C MET A 164 17.05 15.25 -5.82
N THR A 165 16.14 14.30 -5.65
CA THR A 165 14.75 14.42 -6.11
C THR A 165 13.81 15.06 -5.08
N LYS A 166 14.08 14.86 -3.78
CA LYS A 166 13.20 15.29 -2.68
C LYS A 166 13.90 16.01 -1.52
N GLY A 167 15.22 16.17 -1.55
CA GLY A 167 15.97 16.80 -0.46
C GLY A 167 16.03 15.97 0.84
N ILE A 168 15.61 14.71 0.82
CA ILE A 168 15.59 13.83 2.00
C ILE A 168 16.91 13.06 2.08
N THR A 169 17.49 13.00 3.28
CA THR A 169 18.76 12.30 3.57
C THR A 169 18.52 11.10 4.50
N PRO A 170 19.47 10.16 4.63
CA PRO A 170 19.35 9.08 5.61
C PRO A 170 19.16 9.63 7.02
N SER A 171 18.52 8.85 7.89
CA SER A 171 18.54 9.14 9.34
C SER A 171 19.96 8.96 9.88
N GLU A 172 20.35 9.80 10.83
CA GLU A 172 21.59 9.65 11.62
C GLU A 172 21.61 8.34 12.42
#